data_AF-A0A1A0QTH7-F1
#
_entry.id   AF-A0A1A0QTH7-F1
#
_cell.length_a   1.000
_cell.length_b   1.000
_cell.length_c   1.000
_cell.angle_alpha   90.00
_cell.angle_beta   90.00
_cell.angle_gamma   90.00
#
_symmetry.space_group_name_H-M   'P 1'
#
loop_
_entity.id
_entity.type
_entity.pdbx_description
1 polymer ?
#
loop_
_entity_poly.entity_id
_entity_poly.type
_entity_poly.pdbx_seq_one_letter_code
_entity_poly.pdbx_strand_id
1 'polypeptide(L)'
;MTAYLRNPLTLVWALLTVVTVASWLTARDGGQAHHLSATVTAIVLLIAAFKAQLVIWHFMEVRRAPTWLKVTTHGWLVGLFGLLLGLYFAAA
;
A
#
# COMPACT_ATOMS: atom_id res chain seq x y z
N MET A 1 -23.47 -13.65 -13.74
CA MET A 1 -22.95 -13.10 -12.46
C MET A 1 -21.42 -13.18 -12.32
N THR A 2 -20.72 -14.02 -13.08
CA THR A 2 -19.23 -14.11 -13.09
C THR A 2 -18.51 -12.92 -13.73
N ALA A 3 -19.22 -12.07 -14.47
CA ALA A 3 -18.66 -10.87 -15.10
C ALA A 3 -18.13 -9.84 -14.09
N TYR A 4 -18.72 -9.78 -12.88
CA TYR A 4 -18.26 -8.88 -11.82
C TYR A 4 -16.93 -9.32 -11.19
N LEU A 5 -16.58 -10.61 -11.22
CA LEU A 5 -15.28 -11.09 -10.71
C LEU A 5 -14.10 -10.70 -11.60
N ARG A 6 -14.37 -10.37 -12.88
CA ARG A 6 -13.34 -9.95 -13.85
C ARG A 6 -13.11 -8.44 -13.85
N ASN A 7 -13.87 -7.67 -13.08
CA ASN A 7 -13.63 -6.25 -12.99
C ASN A 7 -12.32 -6.05 -12.18
N PRO A 8 -11.29 -5.39 -12.73
CA PRO A 8 -10.04 -5.14 -12.01
C PRO A 8 -10.27 -4.48 -10.64
N LEU A 9 -11.37 -3.73 -10.49
CA LEU A 9 -11.77 -3.11 -9.23
C LEU A 9 -12.09 -4.14 -8.13
N THR A 10 -12.84 -5.20 -8.43
CA THR A 10 -13.22 -6.25 -7.46
C THR A 10 -12.03 -7.14 -7.11
N LEU A 11 -11.13 -7.37 -8.05
CA LEU A 11 -9.85 -8.07 -7.80
C LEU A 11 -8.94 -7.24 -6.89
N VAL A 12 -8.79 -5.94 -7.15
CA VAL A 12 -8.02 -5.02 -6.30
C VAL A 12 -8.65 -4.94 -4.91
N TRP A 13 -9.97 -4.82 -4.82
CA TRP A 13 -10.68 -4.82 -3.55
C TRP A 13 -10.46 -6.12 -2.76
N ALA A 14 -10.61 -7.28 -3.41
CA ALA A 14 -10.40 -8.57 -2.76
C ALA A 14 -8.94 -8.73 -2.28
N LEU A 15 -7.96 -8.31 -3.10
CA LEU A 15 -6.55 -8.31 -2.73
C LEU A 15 -6.29 -7.43 -1.50
N LEU A 16 -6.87 -6.22 -1.48
CA LEU A 16 -6.73 -5.28 -0.36
C LEU A 16 -7.34 -5.84 0.93
N THR A 17 -8.50 -6.49 0.84
CA THR A 17 -9.14 -7.15 1.98
C THR A 17 -8.28 -8.29 2.50
N VAL A 18 -7.74 -9.13 1.61
CA VAL A 18 -6.83 -10.23 2.00
C VAL A 18 -5.57 -9.70 2.67
N VAL A 19 -4.94 -8.66 2.13
CA VAL A 19 -3.76 -8.02 2.74
C VAL A 19 -4.09 -7.46 4.12
N THR A 20 -5.25 -6.81 4.29
CA THR A 20 -5.69 -6.29 5.58
C THR A 20 -5.93 -7.42 6.60
N VAL A 21 -6.60 -8.51 6.20
CA VAL A 21 -6.84 -9.66 7.07
C VAL A 21 -5.53 -10.35 7.46
N ALA A 22 -4.63 -10.55 6.49
CA ALA A 22 -3.31 -11.12 6.75
C ALA A 22 -2.50 -10.24 7.72
N SER A 23 -2.43 -8.93 7.47
CA SER A 23 -1.73 -8.00 8.36
C SER A 23 -2.32 -7.97 9.77
N TRP A 24 -3.64 -8.13 9.89
CA TRP A 24 -4.32 -8.17 11.19
C TRP A 24 -4.05 -9.48 11.94
N LEU A 25 -4.04 -10.62 11.26
CA LEU A 25 -3.70 -11.92 11.85
C LEU A 25 -2.25 -11.91 12.37
N THR A 26 -1.30 -11.40 11.59
CA THR A 26 0.10 -11.29 12.02
C THR A 26 0.26 -10.35 13.23
N ALA A 27 -0.52 -9.27 13.29
CA ALA A 27 -0.52 -8.37 14.45
C ALA A 27 -1.18 -8.98 15.69
N ARG A 28 -2.13 -9.91 15.52
CA ARG A 28 -2.90 -10.54 16.61
C ARG A 28 -2.07 -11.55 17.40
N ASP A 29 -1.17 -12.27 16.73
CA ASP A 29 -0.28 -13.25 17.38
C ASP A 29 1.04 -12.62 17.89
N GLY A 30 1.33 -11.37 17.50
CA GLY A 30 2.59 -10.67 17.80
C GLY A 30 2.70 -9.99 19.16
N GLY A 31 1.77 -10.23 20.09
CA GLY A 31 1.68 -9.56 21.40
C GLY A 31 2.88 -9.72 22.36
N GLN A 32 3.93 -10.45 21.98
CA GLN A 32 5.13 -10.63 22.77
C GLN A 32 6.37 -10.42 21.88
N ALA A 33 7.03 -9.26 22.04
CA ALA A 33 8.41 -9.00 21.64
C ALA A 33 8.82 -9.37 20.20
N HIS A 34 8.09 -8.91 19.18
CA HIS A 34 8.71 -8.83 17.86
C HIS A 34 9.79 -7.75 17.89
N HIS A 35 11.06 -8.15 17.87
CA HIS A 35 12.12 -7.29 17.35
C HIS A 35 11.68 -6.84 15.96
N LEU A 36 11.16 -5.62 15.85
CA LEU A 36 10.77 -4.98 14.60
C LEU A 36 12.03 -4.83 13.76
N SER A 37 12.39 -5.89 13.04
CA SER A 37 13.53 -5.90 12.15
C SER A 37 13.33 -4.82 11.10
N ALA A 38 14.41 -4.08 10.81
CA ALA A 38 14.41 -3.05 9.78
C ALA A 38 13.82 -3.55 8.45
N THR A 39 14.07 -4.82 8.15
CA THR A 39 13.51 -5.50 6.98
C THR A 39 12.00 -5.62 7.02
N VAL A 40 11.40 -5.94 8.18
CA VAL A 40 9.95 -6.09 8.32
C VAL A 40 9.25 -4.74 8.15
N THR A 41 9.76 -3.69 8.79
CA THR A 41 9.22 -2.33 8.65
C THR A 41 9.30 -1.85 7.20
N ALA A 42 10.43 -2.05 6.53
CA ALA A 42 10.60 -1.69 5.12
C ALA A 42 9.61 -2.45 4.22
N ILE A 43 9.42 -3.76 4.43
CA ILE A 43 8.45 -4.57 3.66
C ILE A 43 7.02 -4.05 3.86
N VAL A 44 6.63 -3.75 5.11
CA VAL A 44 5.29 -3.20 5.40
C VAL A 44 5.08 -1.85 4.71
N LEU A 45 6.08 -0.96 4.73
CA LEU A 45 6.01 0.31 4.01
C LEU A 45 5.86 0.10 2.50
N LEU A 46 6.59 -0.84 1.89
CA LEU A 46 6.47 -1.13 0.46
C LEU A 46 5.08 -1.66 0.09
N ILE A 47 4.52 -2.56 0.91
CA ILE A 47 3.14 -3.06 0.73
C ILE A 47 2.14 -1.91 0.84
N ALA A 48 2.31 -1.02 1.82
CA ALA A 48 1.46 0.15 1.98
C ALA A 48 1.56 1.12 0.77
N ALA A 49 2.76 1.34 0.23
CA ALA A 49 2.98 2.16 -0.96
C ALA A 49 2.26 1.59 -2.18
N PHE A 50 2.38 0.27 -2.39
CA PHE A 50 1.71 -0.43 -3.46
C PHE A 50 0.18 -0.34 -3.34
N LYS A 51 -0.34 -0.56 -2.13
CA LYS A 51 -1.77 -0.42 -1.80
C LYS A 51 -2.27 1.00 -2.11
N ALA A 52 -1.55 2.02 -1.69
CA ALA A 52 -1.91 3.41 -1.96
C ALA A 52 -1.90 3.72 -3.47
N GLN A 53 -0.93 3.22 -4.25
CA GLN A 53 -0.91 3.37 -5.70
C GLN A 53 -2.16 2.76 -6.36
N LEU A 54 -2.55 1.55 -5.93
CA LEU A 54 -3.76 0.90 -6.45
C LEU A 54 -5.01 1.72 -6.16
N VAL A 55 -5.14 2.27 -4.95
CA VAL A 55 -6.26 3.15 -4.57
C VAL A 55 -6.30 4.41 -5.43
N ILE A 56 -5.15 5.08 -5.59
CA ILE A 56 -5.04 6.29 -6.42
C ILE A 56 -5.47 6.00 -7.88
N TRP A 57 -4.99 4.91 -8.47
CA TRP A 57 -5.30 4.60 -9.86
C TRP A 57 -6.73 4.13 -10.09
N HIS A 58 -7.29 3.32 -9.19
CA HIS A 58 -8.54 2.60 -9.42
C HIS A 58 -9.75 3.19 -8.70
N PHE A 59 -9.57 3.76 -7.50
CA PHE A 59 -10.67 4.34 -6.72
C PHE A 59 -10.76 5.85 -6.88
N MET A 60 -9.63 6.55 -7.04
CA MET A 60 -9.63 7.99 -7.30
C MET A 60 -9.66 8.34 -8.80
N GLU A 61 -9.78 7.32 -9.67
CA GLU A 61 -9.81 7.45 -11.15
C GLU A 61 -8.65 8.26 -11.75
N VAL A 62 -7.54 8.41 -11.02
CA VAL A 62 -6.37 9.19 -11.46
C VAL A 62 -5.76 8.61 -12.74
N ARG A 63 -6.07 7.34 -13.07
CA ARG A 63 -5.70 6.73 -14.35
C ARG A 63 -6.27 7.45 -15.57
N ARG A 64 -7.48 8.03 -15.48
CA ARG A 64 -8.09 8.82 -16.57
C ARG A 64 -7.90 10.34 -16.41
N ALA A 65 -7.35 10.77 -15.28
CA ALA A 65 -7.07 12.18 -15.01
C ALA A 65 -5.98 12.77 -15.93
N PRO A 66 -5.93 14.11 -16.07
CA PRO A 66 -4.86 14.82 -16.79
C PRO A 66 -3.46 14.47 -16.23
N THR A 67 -2.46 14.54 -17.10
CA THR A 67 -1.07 14.11 -16.82
C THR A 67 -0.44 14.83 -15.63
N TRP A 68 -0.77 16.10 -15.40
CA TRP A 68 -0.26 16.84 -14.24
C TRP A 68 -0.74 16.23 -12.91
N LEU A 69 -2.03 15.86 -12.83
CA LEU A 69 -2.58 15.25 -11.61
C LEU A 69 -1.93 13.87 -11.35
N LYS A 70 -1.72 13.08 -12.40
CA LYS A 70 -1.01 11.79 -12.32
C LYS A 70 0.40 11.95 -11.75
N VAL A 71 1.17 12.89 -12.29
CA VAL A 71 2.56 13.13 -11.86
C VAL A 71 2.60 13.64 -10.43
N THR A 72 1.72 14.58 -10.06
CA THR A 72 1.64 15.10 -8.68
C THR A 72 1.31 14.00 -7.69
N THR A 73 0.29 13.18 -7.94
CA THR A 73 -0.09 12.12 -6.99
C THR A 73 0.98 11.03 -6.90
N HIS A 74 1.60 10.67 -8.02
CA HIS A 74 2.69 9.68 -8.02
C HIS A 74 3.95 10.23 -7.32
N GLY A 75 4.31 11.48 -7.59
CA GLY A 75 5.43 12.18 -6.94
C GLY A 75 5.20 12.34 -5.43
N TRP A 76 3.99 12.69 -5.02
CA TRP A 76 3.61 12.74 -3.60
C TRP A 76 3.74 11.38 -2.93
N LEU A 77 3.28 10.31 -3.57
CA LEU A 77 3.37 8.96 -3.04
C LEU A 77 4.82 8.48 -2.90
N VAL A 78 5.63 8.66 -3.95
CA VAL A 78 7.07 8.32 -3.92
C VAL A 78 7.81 9.16 -2.88
N GLY A 79 7.52 10.46 -2.82
CA GLY A 79 8.12 11.38 -1.85
C GLY A 79 7.79 11.01 -0.40
N LEU A 80 6.52 10.71 -0.11
CA LEU A 80 6.08 10.33 1.23
C LEU A 80 6.74 9.02 1.69
N PHE A 81 6.72 7.97 0.86
CA PHE A 81 7.31 6.69 1.22
C PHE A 81 8.85 6.73 1.24
N GLY A 82 9.47 7.51 0.34
CA GLY A 82 10.90 7.78 0.38
C GLY A 82 11.31 8.51 1.66
N LEU A 83 10.52 9.50 2.09
CA LEU A 83 10.74 10.21 3.35
C LEU A 83 10.57 9.29 4.55
N LEU A 84 9.50 8.48 4.61
CA LEU A 84 9.27 7.56 5.70
C LEU A 84 10.38 6.50 5.82
N LEU A 85 10.83 5.93 4.70
CA LEU A 85 11.98 5.01 4.68
C LEU A 85 13.26 5.73 5.08
N GLY A 86 13.52 6.92 4.54
CA GLY A 86 14.70 7.71 4.86
C GLY A 86 14.79 8.05 6.35
N LEU A 87 13.69 8.51 6.94
CA LEU A 87 13.60 8.77 8.38
C LEU A 87 13.78 7.49 9.20
N TYR A 88 13.20 6.38 8.76
CA TYR A 88 13.35 5.10 9.45
C TYR A 88 14.80 4.63 9.47
N PHE A 89 15.51 4.68 8.34
CA PHE A 89 16.92 4.29 8.27
C PHE A 89 17.88 5.31 8.89
N ALA A 90 17.50 6.60 8.94
CA ALA A 90 18.30 7.61 9.63
C ALA A 90 18.16 7.55 11.16
N ALA A 91 17.03 7.03 11.65
CA ALA A 91 16.75 6.89 13.08
C ALA A 91 17.04 5.49 13.66
N ALA A 92 17.30 4.51 12.80
CA ALA A 92 17.70 3.14 13.15
C ALA A 92 19.22 3.01 13.32
#